data_AF-A0A2D5WJL6-F1
#
_entry.id   AF-A0A2D5WJL6-F1
#
_cell.length_a   1.000
_cell.length_b   1.000
_cell.length_c   1.000
_cell.angle_alpha   90.00
_cell.angle_beta   90.00
_cell.angle_gamma   90.00
#
_symmetry.space_group_name_H-M   'P 1'
#
loop_
_entity.id
_entity.type
_entity.pdbx_description
1 polymer ?
#
loop_
_entity_poly.entity_id
_entity_poly.type
_entity_poly.pdbx_seq_one_letter_code
_entity_poly.pdbx_strand_id
1 'polypeptide(L)'
;MADPGSQSLLRQAAERAESGDFAQAAELAQQILSRNGADAEALFLLGRSLAMLDRNDEAITVLEKTTKVWPDDLEALNLLGHLLFHSERHEEAKATFARCLGLDPNHVEAMRQMANLTLGSDQANALSLFKQAYALAPDHADLLFDYAWAVMYAAGDTDSGATLFRRWFEFTGGTADRGSIALQALNYASNQNPETVARLHREWAAQHADPLGQAANFHEHDFSTDRPLHVGLLSADFCRHPVGRFALTLCHHLDRSRFELFVYANRK
;
A
#
# COMPACT_ATOMS: atom_id res chain seq x y z
N MET A 1 5.13 42.76 -5.04
CA MET A 1 4.09 42.71 -3.98
C MET A 1 3.02 41.78 -4.48
N ALA A 2 2.65 40.76 -3.69
CA ALA A 2 1.56 39.86 -4.05
C ALA A 2 0.23 40.65 -4.14
N ASP A 3 -0.57 40.37 -5.15
CA ASP A 3 -1.93 40.92 -5.30
C ASP A 3 -2.78 40.52 -4.08
N PRO A 4 -3.36 41.47 -3.32
CA PRO A 4 -4.25 41.15 -2.19
C PRO A 4 -5.39 40.19 -2.57
N GLY A 5 -5.85 40.24 -3.81
CA GLY A 5 -6.84 39.29 -4.35
C GLY A 5 -6.30 37.86 -4.42
N SER A 6 -5.06 37.68 -4.86
CA SER A 6 -4.41 36.36 -4.93
C SER A 6 -4.15 35.77 -3.54
N GLN A 7 -3.79 36.58 -2.54
CA GLN A 7 -3.61 36.09 -1.17
C GLN A 7 -4.93 35.61 -0.53
N SER A 8 -6.04 36.30 -0.81
CA SER A 8 -7.36 35.86 -0.34
C SER A 8 -7.79 34.54 -1.01
N LEU A 9 -7.54 34.40 -2.31
CA LEU A 9 -7.83 33.17 -3.04
C LEU A 9 -6.96 31.99 -2.57
N LEU A 10 -5.67 32.25 -2.26
CA LEU A 10 -4.75 31.22 -1.75
C LEU A 10 -5.26 30.65 -0.42
N ARG A 11 -5.64 31.53 0.52
CA ARG A 11 -6.22 31.10 1.80
C ARG A 11 -7.49 30.26 1.59
N GLN A 12 -8.39 30.69 0.71
CA GLN A 12 -9.61 29.92 0.42
C GLN A 12 -9.29 28.57 -0.22
N ALA A 13 -8.32 28.49 -1.14
CA ALA A 13 -7.92 27.24 -1.77
C ALA A 13 -7.33 26.26 -0.73
N ALA A 14 -6.49 26.76 0.19
CA ALA A 14 -5.94 25.98 1.29
C ALA A 14 -7.04 25.46 2.23
N GLU A 15 -7.97 26.32 2.66
CA GLU A 15 -9.12 25.95 3.50
C GLU A 15 -9.97 24.85 2.83
N ARG A 16 -10.22 24.96 1.51
CA ARG A 16 -10.96 23.94 0.76
C ARG A 16 -10.21 22.61 0.72
N ALA A 17 -8.89 22.63 0.47
CA ALA A 17 -8.07 21.42 0.50
C ALA A 17 -8.06 20.77 1.88
N GLU A 18 -7.96 21.55 2.96
CA GLU A 18 -8.01 21.05 4.34
C GLU A 18 -9.38 20.44 4.68
N SER A 19 -10.47 20.99 4.14
CA SER A 19 -11.82 20.44 4.29
C SER A 19 -12.12 19.20 3.43
N GLY A 20 -11.18 18.80 2.57
CA GLY A 20 -11.34 17.69 1.62
C GLY A 20 -12.07 18.03 0.32
N ASP A 21 -12.45 19.30 0.12
CA ASP A 21 -13.04 19.79 -1.13
C ASP A 21 -11.94 20.10 -2.16
N PHE A 22 -11.27 19.04 -2.61
CA PHE A 22 -10.14 19.12 -3.53
C PHE A 22 -10.53 19.66 -4.91
N ALA A 23 -11.78 19.44 -5.34
CA ALA A 23 -12.29 19.99 -6.59
C ALA A 23 -12.29 21.53 -6.54
N GLN A 24 -12.89 22.11 -5.49
CA GLN A 24 -12.90 23.56 -5.35
C GLN A 24 -11.51 24.15 -5.08
N ALA A 25 -10.67 23.44 -4.30
CA ALA A 25 -9.28 23.85 -4.07
C ALA A 25 -8.50 23.95 -5.40
N ALA A 26 -8.66 22.96 -6.28
CA ALA A 26 -8.02 22.95 -7.61
C ALA A 26 -8.52 24.10 -8.49
N GLU A 27 -9.82 24.40 -8.50
CA GLU A 27 -10.38 25.52 -9.27
C GLU A 27 -9.83 26.87 -8.80
N LEU A 28 -9.78 27.10 -7.49
CA LEU A 28 -9.25 28.34 -6.92
C LEU A 28 -7.75 28.49 -7.21
N ALA A 29 -6.98 27.40 -7.10
CA ALA A 29 -5.57 27.38 -7.47
C ALA A 29 -5.36 27.71 -8.95
N GLN A 30 -6.17 27.16 -9.85
CA GLN A 30 -6.12 27.49 -11.29
C GLN A 30 -6.43 28.97 -11.58
N GLN A 31 -7.37 29.58 -10.83
CA GLN A 31 -7.66 31.01 -10.97
C GLN A 31 -6.46 31.88 -10.59
N ILE A 32 -5.71 31.51 -9.54
CA ILE A 32 -4.47 32.20 -9.15
C ILE A 32 -3.42 32.03 -10.25
N LEU A 33 -3.24 30.81 -10.74
CA LEU A 33 -2.27 30.49 -11.80
C LEU A 33 -2.58 31.16 -13.14
N SER A 34 -3.86 31.46 -13.40
CA SER A 34 -4.28 32.25 -14.58
C SER A 34 -3.78 33.69 -14.53
N ARG A 35 -3.52 34.23 -13.33
CA ARG A 35 -2.95 35.58 -13.11
C ARG A 35 -1.43 35.53 -12.99
N ASN A 36 -0.91 34.51 -12.30
CA ASN A 36 0.51 34.28 -12.07
C ASN A 36 0.84 32.79 -12.21
N GLY A 37 1.26 32.36 -13.40
CA GLY A 37 1.54 30.95 -13.69
C GLY A 37 2.72 30.33 -12.93
N ALA A 38 3.49 31.13 -12.19
CA ALA A 38 4.61 30.70 -11.35
C ALA A 38 4.35 30.91 -9.85
N ASP A 39 3.09 31.11 -9.45
CA ASP A 39 2.73 31.13 -8.02
C ASP A 39 2.93 29.74 -7.42
N ALA A 40 3.97 29.59 -6.61
CA ALA A 40 4.45 28.30 -6.16
C ALA A 40 3.47 27.61 -5.18
N GLU A 41 2.81 28.39 -4.33
CA GLU A 41 1.81 27.88 -3.39
C GLU A 41 0.56 27.39 -4.12
N ALA A 42 0.10 28.16 -5.12
CA ALA A 42 -1.01 27.73 -5.98
C ALA A 42 -0.65 26.50 -6.82
N LEU A 43 0.58 26.41 -7.35
CA LEU A 43 1.06 25.21 -8.05
C LEU A 43 1.03 23.99 -7.13
N PHE A 44 1.55 24.11 -5.91
CA PHE A 44 1.55 23.02 -4.95
C PHE A 44 0.13 22.60 -4.56
N LEU A 45 -0.75 23.55 -4.23
CA LEU A 45 -2.15 23.28 -3.89
C LEU A 45 -2.90 22.60 -5.04
N LEU A 46 -2.67 23.02 -6.28
CA LEU A 46 -3.26 22.38 -7.46
C LEU A 46 -2.73 20.94 -7.61
N GLY A 47 -1.41 20.74 -7.52
CA GLY A 47 -0.79 19.42 -7.62
C GLY A 47 -1.30 18.45 -6.57
N ARG A 48 -1.36 18.88 -5.30
CA ARG A 48 -1.92 18.11 -4.19
C ARG A 48 -3.40 17.79 -4.39
N SER A 49 -4.19 18.78 -4.78
CA SER A 49 -5.64 18.58 -4.98
C SER A 49 -5.93 17.62 -6.13
N LEU A 50 -5.16 17.68 -7.22
CA LEU A 50 -5.28 16.74 -8.34
C LEU A 50 -4.91 15.31 -7.92
N ALA A 51 -3.87 15.14 -7.11
CA ALA A 51 -3.47 13.84 -6.57
C ALA A 51 -4.60 13.22 -5.72
N MET A 52 -5.23 14.03 -4.86
CA MET A 52 -6.35 13.58 -4.02
C MET A 52 -7.65 13.29 -4.81
N LEU A 53 -7.71 13.72 -6.06
CA LEU A 53 -8.80 13.41 -7.00
C LEU A 53 -8.47 12.25 -7.95
N ASP A 54 -7.39 11.49 -7.67
CA ASP A 54 -6.86 10.42 -8.51
C ASP A 54 -6.46 10.86 -9.95
N ARG A 55 -6.27 12.17 -10.17
CA ARG A 55 -5.82 12.74 -11.45
C ARG A 55 -4.28 12.79 -11.50
N ASN A 56 -3.66 11.62 -11.34
CA ASN A 56 -2.23 11.48 -11.06
C ASN A 56 -1.31 12.05 -12.15
N ASP A 57 -1.61 11.85 -13.44
CA ASP A 57 -0.79 12.37 -14.53
C ASP A 57 -0.76 13.92 -14.57
N GLU A 58 -1.91 14.53 -14.31
CA GLU A 58 -2.02 15.99 -14.22
C GLU A 58 -1.32 16.51 -12.97
N ALA A 59 -1.48 15.82 -11.83
CA ALA A 59 -0.80 16.14 -10.59
C ALA A 59 0.73 16.11 -10.75
N ILE A 60 1.28 15.07 -11.39
CA ILE A 60 2.71 14.97 -11.68
C ILE A 60 3.18 16.14 -12.52
N THR A 61 2.47 16.47 -13.61
CA THR A 61 2.82 17.61 -14.48
C THR A 61 2.87 18.94 -13.71
N VAL A 62 1.93 19.15 -12.78
CA VAL A 62 1.88 20.36 -11.94
C VAL A 62 2.97 20.34 -10.87
N LEU A 63 3.26 19.19 -10.25
CA LEU A 63 4.30 19.04 -9.22
C LEU A 63 5.72 19.12 -9.81
N GLU A 64 5.94 18.68 -11.04
CA GLU A 64 7.19 18.92 -11.77
C GLU A 64 7.43 20.41 -12.01
N LYS A 65 6.37 21.22 -12.19
CA LYS A 65 6.48 22.68 -12.24
C LYS A 65 6.72 23.26 -10.84
N THR A 66 6.00 22.75 -9.84
CA THR A 66 6.15 23.15 -8.43
C THR A 66 7.60 23.01 -7.98
N THR A 67 8.22 21.86 -8.20
CA THR A 67 9.62 21.55 -7.80
C THR A 67 10.70 22.28 -8.62
N LYS A 68 10.31 23.00 -9.69
CA LYS A 68 11.18 23.95 -10.40
C LYS A 68 11.13 25.34 -9.79
N VAL A 69 9.97 25.76 -9.29
CA VAL A 69 9.79 27.08 -8.63
C VAL A 69 10.16 27.02 -7.15
N TRP A 70 9.83 25.92 -6.48
CA TRP A 70 10.22 25.56 -5.12
C TRP A 70 11.15 24.34 -5.15
N PRO A 71 12.44 24.55 -5.43
CA PRO A 71 13.41 23.46 -5.56
C PRO A 71 13.63 22.67 -4.26
N ASP A 72 13.40 23.31 -3.11
CA ASP A 72 13.80 22.79 -1.80
C ASP A 72 12.59 22.46 -0.91
N ASP A 73 11.38 22.44 -1.48
CA ASP A 73 10.16 22.08 -0.75
C ASP A 73 10.02 20.56 -0.63
N LEU A 74 10.19 20.06 0.59
CA LEU A 74 10.18 18.62 0.89
C LEU A 74 8.81 17.98 0.64
N GLU A 75 7.71 18.70 0.91
CA GLU A 75 6.35 18.19 0.73
C GLU A 75 6.05 17.95 -0.77
N ALA A 76 6.40 18.92 -1.63
CA ALA A 76 6.26 18.81 -3.07
C ALA A 76 7.16 17.70 -3.66
N LEU A 77 8.41 17.60 -3.20
CA LEU A 77 9.32 16.53 -3.63
C LEU A 77 8.79 15.15 -3.21
N ASN A 78 8.35 15.01 -1.96
CA ASN A 78 7.81 13.75 -1.45
C ASN A 78 6.55 13.31 -2.22
N LEU A 79 5.60 14.22 -2.43
CA LEU A 79 4.37 13.93 -3.17
C LEU A 79 4.67 13.58 -4.64
N LEU A 80 5.56 14.33 -5.30
CA LEU A 80 5.98 14.03 -6.67
C LEU A 80 6.63 12.64 -6.75
N GLY A 81 7.57 12.34 -5.85
CA GLY A 81 8.24 11.04 -5.80
C GLY A 81 7.25 9.88 -5.62
N HIS A 82 6.26 10.06 -4.74
CA HIS A 82 5.21 9.08 -4.49
C HIS A 82 4.35 8.81 -5.73
N LEU A 83 3.92 9.86 -6.43
CA LEU A 83 3.12 9.71 -7.65
C LEU A 83 3.93 9.08 -8.80
N LEU A 84 5.21 9.47 -8.95
CA LEU A 84 6.12 8.86 -9.92
C LEU A 84 6.31 7.36 -9.65
N PHE A 85 6.46 6.97 -8.38
CA PHE A 85 6.55 5.57 -7.97
C PHE A 85 5.31 4.77 -8.40
N HIS A 86 4.11 5.26 -8.07
CA HIS A 86 2.85 4.59 -8.43
C HIS A 86 2.56 4.58 -9.94
N SER A 87 3.19 5.47 -10.69
CA SER A 87 3.10 5.53 -12.16
C SER A 87 4.21 4.73 -12.86
N GLU A 88 4.90 3.84 -12.13
CA GLU A 88 6.01 3.00 -12.61
C GLU A 88 7.22 3.79 -13.16
N ARG A 89 7.29 5.11 -12.93
CA ARG A 89 8.41 5.99 -13.32
C ARG A 89 9.53 5.93 -12.27
N HIS A 90 10.03 4.72 -12.02
CA HIS A 90 10.90 4.41 -10.87
C HIS A 90 12.22 5.20 -10.83
N GLU A 91 12.87 5.43 -11.97
CA GLU A 91 14.15 6.17 -11.99
C GLU A 91 13.95 7.66 -11.66
N GLU A 92 12.84 8.25 -12.10
CA GLU A 92 12.50 9.63 -11.75
C GLU A 92 12.09 9.73 -10.28
N ALA A 93 11.34 8.76 -9.76
CA ALA A 93 11.02 8.68 -8.33
C ALA A 93 12.30 8.59 -7.48
N LYS A 94 13.27 7.73 -7.84
CA LYS A 94 14.57 7.64 -7.17
C LYS A 94 15.30 8.97 -7.17
N ALA A 95 15.36 9.67 -8.32
CA ALA A 95 16.02 10.97 -8.41
C ALA A 95 15.33 12.02 -7.50
N THR A 96 14.00 12.04 -7.47
CA THR A 96 13.23 12.95 -6.61
C THR A 96 13.43 12.63 -5.11
N PHE A 97 13.38 11.36 -4.71
CA PHE A 97 13.64 10.98 -3.31
C PHE A 97 15.10 11.21 -2.90
N ALA A 98 16.07 11.01 -3.80
CA ALA A 98 17.47 11.34 -3.54
C ALA A 98 17.64 12.84 -3.28
N ARG A 99 16.91 13.68 -4.00
CA ARG A 99 16.91 15.13 -3.77
C ARG A 99 16.27 15.49 -2.43
N CYS A 100 15.16 14.84 -2.07
CA CYS A 100 14.54 14.98 -0.75
C CYS A 100 15.52 14.63 0.38
N LEU A 101 16.22 13.50 0.27
CA LEU A 101 17.24 13.06 1.24
C LEU A 101 18.50 13.93 1.24
N GLY A 102 18.81 14.61 0.14
CA GLY A 102 19.89 15.59 0.07
C GLY A 102 19.58 16.88 0.84
N LEU A 103 18.30 17.23 0.94
CA LEU A 103 17.81 18.40 1.70
C LEU A 103 17.56 18.05 3.16
N ASP A 104 16.94 16.90 3.42
CA ASP A 104 16.74 16.34 4.76
C ASP A 104 17.14 14.85 4.80
N PRO A 105 18.36 14.54 5.28
CA PRO A 105 18.82 13.16 5.42
C PRO A 105 18.00 12.30 6.38
N ASN A 106 17.18 12.91 7.25
CA ASN A 106 16.34 12.22 8.22
C ASN A 106 14.87 12.12 7.77
N HIS A 107 14.57 12.44 6.51
CA HIS A 107 13.21 12.40 6.00
C HIS A 107 12.69 10.95 5.86
N VAL A 108 12.00 10.47 6.89
CA VAL A 108 11.55 9.06 7.05
C VAL A 108 10.86 8.50 5.81
N GLU A 109 9.87 9.20 5.24
CA GLU A 109 9.11 8.68 4.10
C GLU A 109 9.99 8.56 2.84
N ALA A 110 10.87 9.52 2.56
CA ALA A 110 11.82 9.43 1.45
C ALA A 110 12.82 8.29 1.64
N MET A 111 13.28 8.02 2.87
CA MET A 111 14.14 6.87 3.17
C MET A 111 13.42 5.56 2.89
N ARG A 112 12.17 5.42 3.38
CA ARG A 112 11.31 4.26 3.15
C ARG A 112 11.09 4.01 1.67
N GLN A 113 10.72 5.04 0.90
CA GLN A 113 10.45 4.90 -0.53
C GLN A 113 11.71 4.62 -1.35
N MET A 114 12.82 5.27 -1.03
CA MET A 114 14.12 4.95 -1.64
C MET A 114 14.53 3.50 -1.35
N ALA A 115 14.31 3.01 -0.13
CA ALA A 115 14.59 1.64 0.24
C ALA A 115 13.74 0.64 -0.57
N ASN A 116 12.42 0.88 -0.69
CA ASN A 116 11.53 0.08 -1.53
C ASN A 116 11.99 0.05 -3.00
N LEU A 117 12.35 1.21 -3.57
CA LEU A 117 12.81 1.36 -4.95
C LEU A 117 14.16 0.68 -5.24
N THR A 118 15.00 0.50 -4.23
CA THR A 118 16.36 -0.02 -4.38
C THR A 118 16.53 -1.44 -3.84
N LEU A 119 15.53 -2.01 -3.14
CA LEU A 119 15.63 -3.31 -2.49
C LEU A 119 16.06 -4.44 -3.43
N GLY A 120 15.59 -4.44 -4.68
CA GLY A 120 15.95 -5.46 -5.68
C GLY A 120 17.32 -5.27 -6.34
N SER A 121 17.88 -4.06 -6.31
CA SER A 121 19.16 -3.74 -6.98
C SER A 121 20.32 -3.55 -6.01
N ASP A 122 20.04 -3.03 -4.82
CA ASP A 122 21.01 -2.76 -3.74
C ASP A 122 20.34 -3.02 -2.38
N GLN A 123 20.19 -4.31 -2.08
CA GLN A 123 19.53 -4.79 -0.87
C GLN A 123 20.23 -4.29 0.41
N ALA A 124 21.56 -4.19 0.40
CA ALA A 124 22.32 -3.78 1.59
C ALA A 124 22.02 -2.32 1.95
N ASN A 125 22.03 -1.43 0.96
CA ASN A 125 21.67 -0.03 1.18
C ASN A 125 20.20 0.14 1.55
N ALA A 126 19.28 -0.58 0.90
CA ALA A 126 17.86 -0.54 1.21
C ALA A 126 17.57 -0.95 2.67
N LEU A 127 18.16 -2.04 3.15
CA LEU A 127 18.01 -2.47 4.54
C LEU A 127 18.61 -1.46 5.53
N SER A 128 19.71 -0.80 5.16
CA SER A 128 20.29 0.29 5.96
C SER A 128 19.35 1.48 6.07
N LEU A 129 18.72 1.89 4.96
CA LEU A 129 17.74 2.97 4.93
C LEU A 129 16.51 2.63 5.77
N PHE A 130 15.94 1.43 5.63
CA PHE A 130 14.82 1.00 6.48
C PHE A 130 15.18 1.02 7.96
N LYS A 131 16.36 0.52 8.32
CA LYS A 131 16.82 0.50 9.72
C LYS A 131 16.96 1.91 10.29
N GLN A 132 17.52 2.85 9.52
CA GLN A 132 17.65 4.24 9.93
C GLN A 132 16.28 4.92 10.05
N ALA A 133 15.41 4.76 9.06
CA ALA A 133 14.05 5.28 9.09
C ALA A 133 13.28 4.76 10.32
N TYR A 134 13.40 3.46 10.61
CA TYR A 134 12.75 2.83 11.77
C TYR A 134 13.30 3.36 13.10
N ALA A 135 14.58 3.70 13.18
CA ALA A 135 15.15 4.33 14.37
C ALA A 135 14.58 5.73 14.62
N LEU A 136 14.19 6.46 13.56
CA LEU A 136 13.59 7.79 13.64
C LEU A 136 12.08 7.75 13.93
N ALA A 137 11.37 6.79 13.34
CA ALA A 137 9.92 6.64 13.49
C ALA A 137 9.52 5.17 13.71
N PRO A 138 9.76 4.62 14.92
CA PRO A 138 9.55 3.20 15.20
C PRO A 138 8.08 2.78 15.22
N ASP A 139 7.17 3.76 15.26
CA ASP A 139 5.71 3.57 15.33
C ASP A 139 5.01 3.86 14.00
N HIS A 140 5.78 4.08 12.92
CA HIS A 140 5.24 4.28 11.58
C HIS A 140 4.84 2.94 10.96
N ALA A 141 3.54 2.62 10.94
CA ALA A 141 3.02 1.31 10.53
C ALA A 141 3.45 0.89 9.12
N ASP A 142 3.36 1.76 8.11
CA ASP A 142 3.73 1.38 6.74
C ASP A 142 5.24 1.11 6.56
N LEU A 143 6.08 1.92 7.21
CA LEU A 143 7.52 1.68 7.28
C LEU A 143 7.83 0.36 7.97
N LEU A 144 7.18 0.08 9.10
CA LEU A 144 7.39 -1.15 9.85
C LEU A 144 6.99 -2.38 9.03
N PHE A 145 5.90 -2.31 8.27
CA PHE A 145 5.48 -3.36 7.34
C PHE A 145 6.53 -3.59 6.24
N ASP A 146 6.91 -2.53 5.53
CA ASP A 146 7.85 -2.63 4.42
C ASP A 146 9.23 -3.11 4.90
N TYR A 147 9.67 -2.69 6.10
CA TYR A 147 10.89 -3.16 6.72
C TYR A 147 10.81 -4.63 7.14
N ALA A 148 9.72 -5.06 7.77
CA ALA A 148 9.50 -6.46 8.13
C ALA A 148 9.55 -7.37 6.90
N TRP A 149 8.90 -6.93 5.81
CA TRP A 149 8.92 -7.61 4.52
C TRP A 149 10.34 -7.69 3.96
N ALA A 150 11.08 -6.58 3.92
CA ALA A 150 12.45 -6.55 3.42
C ALA A 150 13.39 -7.48 4.22
N VAL A 151 13.29 -7.50 5.54
CA VAL A 151 14.08 -8.37 6.40
C VAL A 151 13.74 -9.85 6.17
N MET A 152 12.46 -10.19 6.14
CA MET A 152 12.05 -11.59 5.96
C MET A 152 12.38 -12.12 4.56
N TYR A 153 12.00 -11.38 3.51
CA TYR A 153 11.99 -11.90 2.15
C TYR A 153 13.27 -11.58 1.38
N ALA A 154 13.78 -10.35 1.48
CA ALA A 154 15.01 -9.99 0.76
C ALA A 154 16.24 -10.48 1.54
N ALA A 155 16.30 -10.24 2.85
CA ALA A 155 17.43 -10.70 3.67
C ALA A 155 17.36 -12.19 4.03
N GLY A 156 16.19 -12.82 3.92
CA GLY A 156 15.98 -14.21 4.32
C GLY A 156 15.95 -14.43 5.84
N ASP A 157 15.98 -13.35 6.63
CA ASP A 157 15.92 -13.42 8.09
C ASP A 157 14.45 -13.46 8.55
N THR A 158 13.90 -14.66 8.46
CA THR A 158 12.49 -14.92 8.78
C THR A 158 12.15 -14.61 10.24
N ASP A 159 13.05 -14.85 11.18
CA ASP A 159 12.78 -14.65 12.60
C ASP A 159 12.78 -13.16 12.99
N SER A 160 13.72 -12.37 12.47
CA SER A 160 13.73 -10.92 12.68
C SER A 160 12.54 -10.25 11.99
N GLY A 161 12.24 -10.63 10.74
CA GLY A 161 11.08 -10.11 10.01
C GLY A 161 9.76 -10.45 10.70
N ALA A 162 9.62 -11.67 11.23
CA ALA A 162 8.46 -12.06 12.02
C ALA A 162 8.31 -11.24 13.31
N THR A 163 9.42 -10.89 13.95
CA THR A 163 9.39 -10.01 15.13
C THR A 163 8.84 -8.64 14.78
N LEU A 164 9.26 -8.07 13.64
CA LEU A 164 8.75 -6.80 13.14
C LEU A 164 7.27 -6.89 12.74
N PHE A 165 6.82 -7.98 12.10
CA PHE A 165 5.40 -8.19 11.80
C PHE A 165 4.54 -8.33 13.06
N ARG A 166 5.03 -9.01 14.11
CA ARG A 166 4.31 -9.05 15.39
C ARG A 166 4.15 -7.66 16.00
N ARG A 167 5.20 -6.83 15.95
CA ARG A 167 5.11 -5.42 16.36
C ARG A 167 4.12 -4.65 15.47
N TRP A 168 4.08 -4.92 14.18
CA TRP A 168 3.13 -4.26 13.26
C TRP A 168 1.67 -4.48 13.67
N PHE A 169 1.31 -5.69 14.13
CA PHE A 169 -0.03 -5.99 14.65
C PHE A 169 -0.39 -5.24 15.94
N GLU A 170 0.55 -4.60 16.63
CA GLU A 170 0.26 -3.76 17.80
C GLU A 170 -0.35 -2.40 17.40
N PHE A 171 -0.23 -2.00 16.13
CA PHE A 171 -0.78 -0.75 15.63
C PHE A 171 -2.18 -0.93 15.05
N THR A 172 -3.07 0.01 15.39
CA THR A 172 -4.38 0.13 14.74
C THR A 172 -4.21 0.84 13.40
N GLY A 173 -4.08 0.08 12.33
CA GLY A 173 -3.92 0.65 10.99
C GLY A 173 -3.22 -0.34 10.06
N GLY A 174 -3.93 -0.77 9.04
CA GLY A 174 -3.43 -1.71 8.06
C GLY A 174 -4.54 -2.06 7.09
N THR A 175 -4.19 -2.27 5.83
CA THR A 175 -5.14 -2.76 4.86
C THR A 175 -5.32 -4.27 5.05
N ALA A 176 -6.51 -4.80 4.71
CA ALA A 176 -6.84 -6.21 4.90
C ALA A 176 -5.82 -7.16 4.21
N ASP A 177 -5.27 -6.73 3.07
CA ASP A 177 -4.21 -7.40 2.34
C ASP A 177 -2.89 -7.43 3.10
N ARG A 178 -2.42 -6.29 3.65
CA ARG A 178 -1.18 -6.23 4.43
C ARG A 178 -1.21 -7.15 5.64
N GLY A 179 -2.30 -7.15 6.42
CA GLY A 179 -2.38 -8.06 7.55
C GLY A 179 -2.49 -9.53 7.14
N SER A 180 -3.14 -9.83 6.01
CA SER A 180 -3.15 -11.20 5.46
C SER A 180 -1.75 -11.66 5.05
N ILE A 181 -0.96 -10.77 4.44
CA ILE A 181 0.44 -11.01 4.09
C ILE A 181 1.28 -11.23 5.35
N ALA A 182 1.16 -10.36 6.35
CA ALA A 182 1.90 -10.48 7.60
C ALA A 182 1.55 -11.79 8.34
N LEU A 183 0.27 -12.18 8.40
CA LEU A 183 -0.16 -13.46 8.98
C LEU A 183 0.43 -14.65 8.22
N GLN A 184 0.40 -14.63 6.89
CA GLN A 184 1.04 -15.66 6.07
C GLN A 184 2.55 -15.74 6.37
N ALA A 185 3.23 -14.59 6.41
CA ALA A 185 4.65 -14.47 6.72
C ALA A 185 5.01 -15.11 8.07
N LEU A 186 4.17 -14.89 9.10
CA LEU A 186 4.36 -15.48 10.43
C LEU A 186 4.33 -17.02 10.42
N ASN A 187 3.73 -17.70 9.43
CA ASN A 187 3.72 -19.16 9.38
C ASN A 187 5.08 -19.78 9.01
N TYR A 188 6.03 -18.99 8.51
CA TYR A 188 7.32 -19.48 7.99
C TYR A 188 8.50 -19.25 8.94
N ALA A 189 8.33 -18.47 10.01
CA ALA A 189 9.41 -18.19 10.94
C ALA A 189 9.53 -19.29 12.01
N SER A 190 10.75 -19.55 12.47
CA SER A 190 11.04 -20.60 13.45
C SER A 190 10.72 -20.15 14.88
N ASN A 191 10.75 -18.84 15.13
CA ASN A 191 10.54 -18.22 16.44
C ASN A 191 9.06 -18.02 16.84
N GLN A 192 8.15 -18.83 16.30
CA GLN A 192 6.72 -18.61 16.44
C GLN A 192 6.11 -19.46 17.55
N ASN A 193 5.14 -18.87 18.24
CA ASN A 193 4.20 -19.62 19.07
C ASN A 193 2.92 -19.88 18.24
N PRO A 194 2.54 -21.15 17.97
CA PRO A 194 1.31 -21.49 17.26
C PRO A 194 0.04 -20.88 17.86
N GLU A 195 -0.04 -20.75 19.18
CA GLU A 195 -1.18 -20.14 19.89
C GLU A 195 -1.26 -18.64 19.60
N THR A 196 -0.11 -17.96 19.55
CA THR A 196 -0.01 -16.55 19.17
C THR A 196 -0.45 -16.34 17.72
N VAL A 197 0.07 -17.16 16.79
CA VAL A 197 -0.30 -17.08 15.38
C VAL A 197 -1.80 -17.33 15.21
N ALA A 198 -2.35 -18.38 15.82
CA ALA A 198 -3.77 -18.69 15.78
C ALA A 198 -4.66 -17.60 16.40
N ARG A 199 -4.19 -16.93 17.46
CA ARG A 199 -4.87 -15.77 18.04
C ARG A 199 -4.89 -14.59 17.06
N LEU A 200 -3.74 -14.21 16.48
CA LEU A 200 -3.65 -13.11 15.52
C LEU A 200 -4.54 -13.35 14.29
N HIS A 201 -4.58 -14.58 13.76
CA HIS A 201 -5.48 -14.95 12.67
C HIS A 201 -6.96 -14.73 13.04
N ARG A 202 -7.38 -15.13 14.25
CA ARG A 202 -8.76 -14.94 14.71
C ARG A 202 -9.11 -13.48 14.91
N GLU A 203 -8.21 -12.71 15.52
CA GLU A 203 -8.40 -11.26 15.73
C GLU A 203 -8.53 -10.52 14.39
N TRP A 204 -7.67 -10.86 13.41
CA TRP A 204 -7.74 -10.25 12.07
C TRP A 204 -9.02 -10.63 11.32
N ALA A 205 -9.43 -11.91 11.40
CA ALA A 205 -10.68 -12.37 10.80
C ALA A 205 -11.90 -11.68 11.42
N ALA A 206 -11.92 -11.47 12.74
CA ALA A 206 -13.00 -10.76 13.41
C ALA A 206 -13.14 -9.30 12.94
N GLN A 207 -12.03 -8.66 12.57
CA GLN A 207 -12.02 -7.28 12.08
C GLN A 207 -12.42 -7.17 10.61
N HIS A 208 -11.99 -8.11 9.77
CA HIS A 208 -12.08 -7.95 8.31
C HIS A 208 -12.99 -8.95 7.58
N ALA A 209 -13.29 -10.11 8.18
CA ALA A 209 -14.10 -11.16 7.57
C ALA A 209 -15.51 -11.25 8.19
N ASP A 210 -15.63 -11.21 9.51
CA ASP A 210 -16.92 -11.36 10.21
C ASP A 210 -17.97 -10.31 9.79
N PRO A 211 -17.64 -9.02 9.54
CA PRO A 211 -18.60 -8.03 9.06
C PRO A 211 -19.21 -8.35 7.69
N LEU A 212 -18.62 -9.24 6.89
CA LEU A 212 -19.15 -9.67 5.59
C LEU A 212 -20.37 -10.60 5.72
N GLY A 213 -20.70 -11.04 6.95
CA GLY A 213 -22.03 -11.55 7.29
C GLY A 213 -22.45 -12.80 6.52
N GLN A 214 -21.61 -13.84 6.51
CA GLN A 214 -21.96 -15.15 5.94
C GLN A 214 -21.39 -16.31 6.76
N ALA A 215 -21.88 -16.47 7.99
CA ALA A 215 -21.86 -17.81 8.59
C ALA A 215 -22.97 -18.61 7.94
N ALA A 216 -22.64 -19.45 6.95
CA ALA A 216 -23.59 -20.42 6.42
C ALA A 216 -23.99 -21.36 7.57
N ASN A 217 -25.29 -21.43 7.87
CA ASN A 217 -25.79 -22.34 8.90
C ASN A 217 -25.87 -23.76 8.32
N PHE A 218 -24.83 -24.55 8.54
CA PHE A 218 -24.79 -25.94 8.14
C PHE A 218 -25.49 -26.89 9.13
N HIS A 219 -25.97 -26.40 10.28
CA HIS A 219 -26.61 -27.25 11.30
C HIS A 219 -27.90 -27.89 10.82
N GLU A 220 -28.62 -27.24 9.90
CA GLU A 220 -29.86 -27.76 9.31
C GLU A 220 -29.61 -28.52 8.00
N HIS A 221 -28.36 -28.63 7.56
CA HIS A 221 -28.04 -29.33 6.32
C HIS A 221 -28.01 -30.85 6.55
N ASP A 222 -28.84 -31.58 5.80
CA ASP A 222 -28.82 -33.03 5.81
C ASP A 222 -27.65 -33.56 4.94
N PHE A 223 -26.61 -34.05 5.62
CA PHE A 223 -25.44 -34.67 4.99
C PHE A 223 -25.63 -36.17 4.69
N SER A 224 -26.78 -36.76 5.03
CA SER A 224 -27.06 -38.20 4.87
C SER A 224 -27.70 -38.58 3.52
N THR A 225 -27.93 -37.60 2.65
CA THR A 225 -28.52 -37.81 1.33
C THR A 225 -27.60 -38.60 0.40
N ASP A 226 -28.17 -39.53 -0.40
CA ASP A 226 -27.43 -40.36 -1.39
C ASP A 226 -27.09 -39.61 -2.70
N ARG A 227 -27.04 -38.26 -2.64
CA ARG A 227 -26.73 -37.40 -3.78
C ARG A 227 -25.23 -37.07 -3.81
N PRO A 228 -24.65 -36.76 -4.99
CA PRO A 228 -23.27 -36.31 -5.08
C PRO A 228 -23.00 -35.08 -4.20
N LEU A 229 -21.85 -35.07 -3.51
CA LEU A 229 -21.40 -33.93 -2.72
C LEU A 229 -20.93 -32.81 -3.65
N HIS A 230 -21.49 -31.62 -3.48
CA HIS A 230 -21.03 -30.42 -4.19
C HIS A 230 -19.78 -29.88 -3.52
N VAL A 231 -18.67 -29.85 -4.26
CA VAL A 231 -17.38 -29.35 -3.79
C VAL A 231 -17.04 -28.07 -4.54
N GLY A 232 -16.95 -26.96 -3.81
CA GLY A 232 -16.49 -25.68 -4.35
C GLY A 232 -15.01 -25.48 -4.07
N LEU A 233 -14.19 -25.32 -5.10
CA LEU A 233 -12.79 -24.91 -4.96
C LEU A 233 -12.67 -23.45 -5.41
N LEU A 234 -12.22 -22.56 -4.53
CA LEU A 234 -12.01 -21.14 -4.81
C LEU A 234 -10.52 -20.83 -4.75
N SER A 235 -9.97 -20.28 -5.84
CA SER A 235 -8.57 -19.82 -5.86
C SER A 235 -8.34 -18.80 -6.98
N ALA A 236 -7.56 -17.76 -6.70
CA ALA A 236 -7.03 -16.87 -7.74
C ALA A 236 -5.99 -17.55 -8.65
N ASP A 237 -5.50 -18.71 -8.23
CA ASP A 237 -4.34 -19.39 -8.82
C ASP A 237 -4.69 -20.60 -9.69
N PHE A 238 -5.95 -20.75 -10.09
CA PHE A 238 -6.35 -21.72 -11.12
C PHE A 238 -5.87 -21.27 -12.51
N CYS A 239 -4.56 -21.29 -12.69
CA CYS A 239 -3.84 -20.88 -13.89
C CYS A 239 -2.48 -21.60 -13.95
N ARG A 240 -1.52 -21.09 -14.73
CA ARG A 240 -0.12 -21.58 -14.73
C ARG A 240 0.62 -21.16 -13.44
N HIS A 241 0.14 -21.67 -12.31
CA HIS A 241 0.66 -21.46 -10.96
C HIS A 241 0.78 -22.82 -10.23
N PRO A 242 1.67 -22.99 -9.23
CA PRO A 242 1.79 -24.24 -8.49
C PRO A 242 0.45 -24.78 -7.95
N VAL A 243 -0.40 -23.93 -7.36
CA VAL A 243 -1.74 -24.32 -6.87
C VAL A 243 -2.59 -24.94 -7.98
N GLY A 244 -2.69 -24.28 -9.14
CA GLY A 244 -3.42 -24.79 -10.30
C GLY A 244 -2.88 -26.14 -10.78
N ARG A 245 -1.56 -26.33 -10.82
CA ARG A 245 -0.94 -27.60 -11.21
C ARG A 245 -1.32 -28.74 -10.27
N PHE A 246 -1.29 -28.52 -8.96
CA PHE A 246 -1.67 -29.53 -7.98
C PHE A 246 -3.18 -29.81 -7.98
N ALA A 247 -3.99 -28.76 -8.09
CA ALA A 247 -5.45 -28.90 -8.11
C ALA A 247 -5.96 -29.67 -9.34
N LEU A 248 -5.35 -29.48 -10.52
CA LEU A 248 -5.74 -30.21 -11.74
C LEU A 248 -5.70 -31.72 -11.55
N THR A 249 -4.66 -32.26 -10.88
CA THR A 249 -4.57 -33.69 -10.60
C THR A 249 -5.72 -34.17 -9.73
N LEU A 250 -6.08 -33.42 -8.69
CA LEU A 250 -7.25 -33.72 -7.85
C LEU A 250 -8.54 -33.72 -8.68
N CYS A 251 -8.75 -32.70 -9.50
CA CYS A 251 -9.94 -32.58 -10.35
C CYS A 251 -10.08 -33.75 -11.34
N HIS A 252 -8.97 -34.29 -11.87
CA HIS A 252 -9.00 -35.41 -12.80
C HIS A 252 -9.33 -36.76 -12.15
N HIS A 253 -8.97 -36.95 -10.88
CA HIS A 253 -9.12 -38.23 -10.19
C HIS A 253 -10.30 -38.27 -9.21
N LEU A 254 -11.05 -37.17 -9.08
CA LEU A 254 -12.24 -37.12 -8.24
C LEU A 254 -13.35 -38.00 -8.81
N ASP A 255 -13.91 -38.88 -7.98
CA ASP A 255 -15.01 -39.77 -8.34
C ASP A 255 -16.29 -38.98 -8.64
N ARG A 256 -16.63 -38.88 -9.93
CA ARG A 256 -17.79 -38.09 -10.42
C ARG A 256 -19.14 -38.72 -10.10
N SER A 257 -19.17 -39.97 -9.63
CA SER A 257 -20.41 -40.58 -9.14
C SER A 257 -20.76 -40.11 -7.72
N ARG A 258 -19.76 -39.64 -6.96
CA ARG A 258 -19.89 -39.22 -5.56
C ARG A 258 -19.72 -37.72 -5.36
N PHE A 259 -19.06 -37.02 -6.28
CA PHE A 259 -18.73 -35.60 -6.15
C PHE A 259 -19.04 -34.81 -7.42
N GLU A 260 -19.73 -33.70 -7.25
CA GLU A 260 -19.89 -32.66 -8.26
C GLU A 260 -18.96 -31.49 -7.93
N LEU A 261 -18.11 -31.10 -8.87
CA LEU A 261 -17.04 -30.13 -8.61
C LEU A 261 -17.34 -28.79 -9.29
N PHE A 262 -17.29 -27.72 -8.50
CA PHE A 262 -17.39 -26.33 -8.94
C PHE A 262 -16.06 -25.64 -8.70
N VAL A 263 -15.48 -25.04 -9.75
CA VAL A 263 -14.20 -24.33 -9.68
C VAL A 263 -14.45 -22.84 -9.89
N TYR A 264 -14.17 -22.06 -8.85
CA TYR A 264 -14.29 -20.61 -8.84
C TYR A 264 -12.89 -20.00 -9.00
N ALA A 265 -12.61 -19.44 -10.18
CA ALA A 265 -11.36 -18.77 -10.47
C ALA A 265 -11.56 -17.26 -10.49
N ASN A 266 -10.68 -16.49 -9.82
CA ASN A 266 -10.78 -15.04 -9.74
C ASN A 266 -10.10 -14.30 -10.91
N ARG A 267 -10.05 -14.93 -12.10
CA ARG A 267 -9.49 -14.31 -13.32
C ARG A 267 -10.63 -13.95 -14.27
N LYS A 268 -10.66 -12.68 -14.70
CA LYS A 268 -11.33 -12.30 -15.95
C LYS A 268 -10.56 -12.86 -17.14
#